data_AF-A0A9D8KT86-F1
#
_entry.id   AF-A0A9D8KT86-F1
#
_cell.length_a   1.000
_cell.length_b   1.000
_cell.length_c   1.000
_cell.angle_alpha   90.00
_cell.angle_beta   90.00
_cell.angle_gamma   90.00
#
_symmetry.space_group_name_H-M   'P 1'
#
loop_
_entity.id
_entity.type
_entity.pdbx_description
1 polymer ?
#
loop_
_entity_poly.entity_id
_entity_poly.type
_entity_poly.pdbx_seq_one_letter_code
_entity_poly.pdbx_strand_id
1 'polypeptide(L)'
;RALAARAGVGAGRAAIGSARAALAQAQAQVSVQRVNQDNTEIRAPFDGVVLVKNANVGDMITPFSAAAGTSGAVVTMADMSTLEVEADVSESNVARVRVDMPVEITLDAIPDARFRGSVARVVPTVDRAKATVVTKIRFEKIDARILPEMSAKVNFLSQPASDADQTPVVAVNPRAITERAGSKVVFRLVGETVEAVPVTLGRKLGDAQELTGSPLQPGERLVLAPTERLAAGASVVVSGK
;
A
#
# COMPACT_ATOMS: atom_id res chain seq x y z
N ARG A 1 -9.09 -85.43 9.93
CA ARG A 1 -9.43 -84.53 11.08
C ARG A 1 -8.62 -83.22 11.06
N ALA A 2 -7.28 -83.24 10.93
CA ALA A 2 -6.46 -82.01 10.93
C ALA A 2 -6.75 -81.03 9.77
N LEU A 3 -7.10 -81.53 8.57
CA LEU A 3 -7.38 -80.71 7.39
C LEU A 3 -8.68 -79.90 7.55
N ALA A 4 -9.72 -80.48 8.14
CA ALA A 4 -10.98 -79.79 8.46
C ALA A 4 -10.79 -78.72 9.55
N ALA A 5 -9.96 -78.99 10.57
CA ALA A 5 -9.64 -78.00 11.59
C ALA A 5 -8.85 -76.81 11.01
N ARG A 6 -7.89 -77.06 10.10
CA ARG A 6 -7.16 -76.00 9.39
C ARG A 6 -8.08 -75.16 8.49
N ALA A 7 -9.00 -75.80 7.77
CA ALA A 7 -10.00 -75.10 6.95
C ALA A 7 -10.93 -74.21 7.80
N GLY A 8 -11.38 -74.69 8.97
CA GLY A 8 -12.20 -73.91 9.90
C GLY A 8 -11.46 -72.67 10.45
N VAL A 9 -10.18 -72.80 10.82
CA VAL A 9 -9.36 -71.66 11.25
C VAL A 9 -9.13 -70.67 10.10
N GLY A 10 -8.91 -71.16 8.87
CA GLY A 10 -8.81 -70.33 7.67
C GLY A 10 -10.07 -69.52 7.40
N ALA A 11 -11.23 -70.18 7.46
CA ALA A 11 -12.53 -69.53 7.30
C ALA A 11 -12.81 -68.48 8.41
N GLY A 12 -12.49 -68.80 9.67
CA GLY A 12 -12.62 -67.85 10.78
C GLY A 12 -11.71 -66.63 10.64
N ARG A 13 -10.45 -66.81 10.20
CA ARG A 13 -9.54 -65.69 9.92
C ARG A 13 -10.04 -64.83 8.76
N ALA A 14 -10.56 -65.44 7.70
CA ALA A 14 -11.14 -64.73 6.57
C ALA A 14 -12.38 -63.91 7.00
N ALA A 15 -13.25 -64.49 7.85
CA ALA A 15 -14.42 -63.80 8.39
C ALA A 15 -14.05 -62.62 9.32
N ILE A 16 -13.01 -62.75 10.13
CA ILE A 16 -12.48 -61.63 10.93
C ILE A 16 -11.91 -60.55 10.00
N GLY A 17 -11.19 -60.95 8.95
CA GLY A 17 -10.65 -60.03 7.94
C GLY A 17 -11.74 -59.23 7.23
N SER A 18 -12.81 -59.89 6.78
CA SER A 18 -13.94 -59.22 6.12
C SER A 18 -14.70 -58.31 7.09
N ALA A 19 -14.94 -58.72 8.33
CA ALA A 19 -15.58 -57.90 9.34
C ALA A 19 -14.76 -56.64 9.67
N ARG A 20 -13.42 -56.76 9.73
CA ARG A 20 -12.52 -55.61 9.92
C ARG A 20 -12.56 -54.64 8.72
N ALA A 21 -12.57 -55.17 7.50
CA ALA A 21 -12.69 -54.34 6.30
C ALA A 21 -14.04 -53.61 6.23
N ALA A 22 -15.14 -54.30 6.57
CA ALA A 22 -16.47 -53.69 6.66
C ALA A 22 -16.54 -52.61 7.74
N LEU A 23 -15.91 -52.84 8.90
CA LEU A 23 -15.80 -51.82 9.95
C LEU A 23 -15.01 -50.60 9.47
N ALA A 24 -13.87 -50.80 8.82
CA ALA A 24 -13.06 -49.71 8.27
C ALA A 24 -13.84 -48.90 7.22
N GLN A 25 -14.58 -49.57 6.33
CA GLN A 25 -15.47 -48.91 5.36
C GLN A 25 -16.56 -48.08 6.06
N ALA A 26 -17.22 -48.65 7.08
CA ALA A 26 -18.25 -47.94 7.83
C ALA A 26 -17.69 -46.71 8.56
N GLN A 27 -16.48 -46.81 9.14
CA GLN A 27 -15.80 -45.70 9.79
C GLN A 27 -15.41 -44.59 8.79
N ALA A 28 -14.93 -44.96 7.61
CA ALA A 28 -14.66 -44.00 6.54
C ALA A 28 -15.95 -43.28 6.11
N GLN A 29 -17.05 -44.01 5.98
CA GLN A 29 -18.36 -43.44 5.64
C GLN A 29 -18.83 -42.42 6.68
N VAL A 30 -18.69 -42.73 7.98
CA VAL A 30 -19.02 -41.78 9.07
C VAL A 30 -18.15 -40.53 8.97
N SER A 31 -16.86 -40.68 8.66
CA SER A 31 -15.94 -39.55 8.51
C SER A 31 -16.34 -38.64 7.35
N VAL A 32 -16.75 -39.21 6.21
CA VAL A 32 -17.28 -38.45 5.07
C VAL A 32 -18.55 -37.69 5.44
N GLN A 33 -19.48 -38.33 6.14
CA GLN A 33 -20.72 -37.66 6.55
C GLN A 33 -20.47 -36.54 7.57
N ARG A 34 -19.47 -36.68 8.44
CA ARG A 34 -19.05 -35.60 9.35
C ARG A 34 -18.53 -34.40 8.59
N VAL A 35 -17.67 -34.61 7.60
CA VAL A 35 -17.18 -33.52 6.73
C VAL A 35 -18.33 -32.85 5.97
N ASN A 36 -19.30 -33.64 5.47
CA ASN A 36 -20.48 -33.07 4.82
C ASN A 36 -21.32 -32.22 5.77
N GLN A 37 -21.47 -32.65 7.02
CA GLN A 37 -22.16 -31.88 8.06
C GLN A 37 -21.40 -30.58 8.38
N ASP A 38 -20.09 -30.65 8.56
CA ASP A 38 -19.25 -29.48 8.84
C ASP A 38 -19.32 -28.47 7.68
N ASN A 39 -19.37 -28.94 6.43
CA ASN A 39 -19.57 -28.10 5.25
C ASN A 39 -20.94 -27.41 5.18
N THR A 40 -21.93 -27.80 6.00
CA THR A 40 -23.21 -27.08 6.11
C THR A 40 -23.10 -25.79 6.92
N GLU A 41 -22.06 -25.66 7.76
CA GLU A 41 -21.80 -24.48 8.56
C GLU A 41 -20.57 -23.72 8.03
N ILE A 42 -20.82 -22.64 7.31
CA ILE A 42 -19.76 -21.84 6.72
C ILE A 42 -19.20 -20.89 7.79
N ARG A 43 -18.00 -21.19 8.26
CA ARG A 43 -17.26 -20.39 9.25
C ARG A 43 -16.26 -19.46 8.58
N ALA A 44 -16.01 -18.30 9.18
CA ALA A 44 -14.94 -17.42 8.75
C ALA A 44 -13.58 -18.10 8.97
N PRO A 45 -12.68 -18.15 7.95
CA PRO A 45 -11.36 -18.75 8.11
C PRO A 45 -10.40 -17.89 8.96
N PHE A 46 -10.69 -16.60 9.13
CA PHE A 46 -9.90 -15.64 9.92
C PHE A 46 -10.78 -14.47 10.41
N ASP A 47 -10.27 -13.70 11.36
CA ASP A 47 -10.91 -12.47 11.84
C ASP A 47 -10.75 -11.34 10.82
N GLY A 48 -11.85 -10.70 10.42
CA GLY A 48 -11.82 -9.65 9.41
C GLY A 48 -13.14 -8.92 9.26
N VAL A 49 -13.22 -8.08 8.23
CA VAL A 49 -14.41 -7.31 7.90
C VAL A 49 -15.07 -7.89 6.67
N VAL A 50 -16.39 -8.05 6.72
CA VAL A 50 -17.21 -8.45 5.58
C VAL A 50 -17.32 -7.27 4.61
N LEU A 51 -16.73 -7.42 3.42
CA LEU A 51 -16.77 -6.42 2.35
C LEU A 51 -18.06 -6.50 1.55
N VAL A 52 -18.44 -7.73 1.15
CA VAL A 52 -19.60 -7.95 0.29
C VAL A 52 -20.33 -9.21 0.75
N LYS A 53 -21.67 -9.11 0.84
CA LYS A 53 -22.55 -10.25 1.01
C LYS A 53 -23.06 -10.70 -0.37
N ASN A 54 -22.63 -11.88 -0.81
CA ASN A 54 -22.88 -12.39 -2.16
C ASN A 54 -24.08 -13.36 -2.24
N ALA A 55 -24.61 -13.78 -1.08
CA ALA A 55 -25.71 -14.74 -1.00
C ALA A 55 -26.80 -14.28 -0.02
N ASN A 56 -28.04 -14.61 -0.37
CA ASN A 56 -29.23 -14.38 0.43
C ASN A 56 -29.80 -15.69 0.97
N VAL A 57 -30.71 -15.55 1.93
CA VAL A 57 -31.44 -16.69 2.46
C VAL A 57 -32.31 -17.28 1.36
N GLY A 58 -32.11 -18.57 1.06
CA GLY A 58 -32.80 -19.27 -0.02
C GLY A 58 -31.95 -19.47 -1.27
N ASP A 59 -30.79 -18.82 -1.38
CA ASP A 59 -29.88 -19.03 -2.51
C ASP A 59 -29.19 -20.40 -2.41
N MET A 60 -28.99 -21.02 -3.57
CA MET A 60 -28.24 -22.29 -3.66
C MET A 60 -26.75 -21.99 -3.83
N ILE A 61 -25.94 -22.51 -2.90
CA ILE A 61 -24.47 -22.37 -2.90
C ILE A 61 -23.85 -23.64 -3.44
N THR A 62 -23.07 -23.52 -4.51
CA THR A 62 -22.36 -24.65 -5.11
C THR A 62 -20.85 -24.42 -5.09
N PRO A 63 -20.06 -25.25 -4.38
CA PRO A 63 -18.63 -25.00 -4.15
C PRO A 63 -17.74 -25.06 -5.41
N PHE A 64 -18.26 -25.56 -6.54
CA PHE A 64 -17.47 -25.80 -7.76
C PHE A 64 -18.10 -25.24 -9.04
N SER A 65 -19.18 -24.45 -8.94
CA SER A 65 -19.86 -23.90 -10.10
C SER A 65 -20.40 -22.52 -9.81
N ALA A 66 -20.18 -21.60 -10.75
CA ALA A 66 -20.90 -20.33 -10.87
C ALA A 66 -21.89 -20.45 -12.03
N ALA A 67 -22.74 -21.49 -12.00
CA ALA A 67 -23.85 -21.59 -12.93
C ALA A 67 -24.84 -20.45 -12.66
N ALA A 68 -25.59 -20.05 -13.70
CA ALA A 68 -26.56 -18.96 -13.60
C ALA A 68 -27.53 -19.19 -12.42
N GLY A 69 -27.49 -18.30 -11.42
CA GLY A 69 -28.31 -18.39 -10.21
C GLY A 69 -27.67 -19.08 -9.00
N THR A 70 -26.40 -19.50 -9.10
CA THR A 70 -25.62 -20.06 -7.97
C THR A 70 -24.45 -19.15 -7.61
N SER A 71 -24.33 -18.78 -6.34
CA SER A 71 -23.19 -18.02 -5.82
C SER A 71 -22.12 -18.99 -5.31
N GLY A 72 -20.91 -18.91 -5.86
CA GLY A 72 -19.77 -19.73 -5.41
C GLY A 72 -19.15 -19.25 -4.08
N ALA A 73 -19.37 -17.99 -3.72
CA ALA A 73 -18.95 -17.41 -2.44
C ALA A 73 -20.16 -16.83 -1.72
N VAL A 74 -20.25 -17.06 -0.40
CA VAL A 74 -21.34 -16.50 0.43
C VAL A 74 -21.01 -15.06 0.85
N VAL A 75 -19.76 -14.83 1.24
CA VAL A 75 -19.26 -13.56 1.74
C VAL A 75 -17.84 -13.34 1.22
N THR A 76 -17.53 -12.11 0.81
CA THR A 76 -16.16 -11.64 0.63
C THR A 76 -15.73 -10.91 1.89
N MET A 77 -14.63 -11.33 2.50
CA MET A 77 -14.08 -10.71 3.72
C MET A 77 -12.61 -10.37 3.51
N ALA A 78 -12.15 -9.32 4.18
CA ALA A 78 -10.75 -8.89 4.16
C ALA A 78 -10.25 -8.62 5.58
N ASP A 79 -8.97 -8.89 5.79
CA ASP A 79 -8.24 -8.48 6.97
C ASP A 79 -7.79 -7.02 6.80
N MET A 80 -8.29 -6.13 7.67
CA MET A 80 -7.98 -4.70 7.65
C MET A 80 -6.69 -4.37 8.42
N SER A 81 -6.10 -5.34 9.13
CA SER A 81 -4.91 -5.16 9.97
C SER A 81 -3.59 -5.36 9.22
N THR A 82 -3.63 -6.01 8.05
CA THR A 82 -2.44 -6.35 7.26
C THR A 82 -2.51 -5.82 5.82
N LEU A 83 -3.10 -4.63 5.65
CA LEU A 83 -3.21 -3.99 4.34
C LEU A 83 -1.82 -3.75 3.72
N GLU A 84 -1.69 -4.09 2.45
CA GLU A 84 -0.51 -3.86 1.63
C GLU A 84 -0.90 -3.06 0.38
N VAL A 85 0.05 -2.29 -0.16
CA VAL A 85 -0.09 -1.65 -1.46
C VAL A 85 0.62 -2.50 -2.51
N GLU A 86 -0.07 -2.75 -3.61
CA GLU A 86 0.51 -3.36 -4.81
C GLU A 86 0.91 -2.26 -5.78
N ALA A 87 2.23 -2.12 -5.99
CA ALA A 87 2.76 -1.16 -6.94
C ALA A 87 3.35 -1.88 -8.16
N ASP A 88 2.87 -1.50 -9.34
CA ASP A 88 3.45 -1.90 -10.62
C ASP A 88 4.71 -1.06 -10.90
N VAL A 89 5.90 -1.66 -10.73
CA VAL A 89 7.18 -0.99 -10.97
C VAL A 89 7.73 -1.41 -12.33
N SER A 90 8.09 -0.46 -13.19
CA SER A 90 8.72 -0.78 -14.49
C SER A 90 9.97 -1.64 -14.31
N GLU A 91 10.14 -2.65 -15.16
CA GLU A 91 11.31 -3.53 -15.16
C GLU A 91 12.64 -2.76 -15.21
N SER A 92 12.68 -1.62 -15.92
CA SER A 92 13.85 -0.75 -16.01
C SER A 92 14.30 -0.16 -14.66
N ASN A 93 13.36 -0.03 -13.71
CA ASN A 93 13.57 0.60 -12.41
C ASN A 93 13.62 -0.42 -11.26
N VAL A 94 13.20 -1.67 -11.48
CA VAL A 94 13.14 -2.68 -10.41
C VAL A 94 14.50 -2.94 -9.75
N ALA A 95 15.60 -2.79 -10.49
CA ALA A 95 16.96 -2.95 -9.98
C ALA A 95 17.32 -1.93 -8.87
N ARG A 96 16.60 -0.80 -8.80
CA ARG A 96 16.78 0.23 -7.76
C ARG A 96 15.92 -0.04 -6.53
N VAL A 97 14.89 -0.86 -6.65
CA VAL A 97 13.97 -1.20 -5.56
C VAL A 97 14.58 -2.32 -4.73
N ARG A 98 14.65 -2.12 -3.42
CA ARG A 98 15.17 -3.09 -2.46
C ARG A 98 14.12 -3.36 -1.39
N VAL A 99 14.18 -4.55 -0.81
CA VAL A 99 13.42 -4.86 0.41
C VAL A 99 13.83 -3.88 1.51
N ASP A 100 12.88 -3.48 2.34
CA ASP A 100 13.01 -2.47 3.41
C ASP A 100 13.32 -1.05 2.92
N MET A 101 13.28 -0.80 1.61
CA MET A 101 13.41 0.56 1.08
C MET A 101 12.24 1.43 1.58
N PRO A 102 12.51 2.63 2.11
CA PRO A 102 11.46 3.53 2.57
C PRO A 102 10.66 4.06 1.38
N VAL A 103 9.34 4.10 1.55
CA VAL A 103 8.44 4.63 0.54
C VAL A 103 7.41 5.55 1.16
N GLU A 104 6.98 6.53 0.38
CA GLU A 104 5.86 7.39 0.72
C GLU A 104 4.65 6.99 -0.13
N ILE A 105 3.52 6.78 0.54
CA ILE A 105 2.27 6.34 -0.06
C ILE A 105 1.27 7.49 0.05
N THR A 106 0.70 7.88 -1.08
CA THR A 106 -0.41 8.85 -1.14
C THR A 106 -1.61 8.15 -1.72
N LEU A 107 -2.74 8.15 -1.00
CA LEU A 107 -3.98 7.56 -1.51
C LEU A 107 -4.76 8.60 -2.30
N ASP A 108 -5.30 8.23 -3.45
CA ASP A 108 -6.10 9.17 -4.26
C ASP A 108 -7.36 9.65 -3.53
N ALA A 109 -7.89 8.82 -2.62
CA ALA A 109 -9.03 9.16 -1.77
C ALA A 109 -8.67 10.16 -0.64
N ILE A 110 -7.39 10.26 -0.26
CA ILE A 110 -6.91 11.13 0.83
C ILE A 110 -5.62 11.83 0.38
N PRO A 111 -5.71 12.77 -0.59
CA PRO A 111 -4.54 13.35 -1.24
C PRO A 111 -3.67 14.20 -0.30
N ASP A 112 -4.27 14.73 0.78
CA ASP A 112 -3.58 15.56 1.76
C ASP A 112 -2.77 14.74 2.79
N ALA A 113 -2.98 13.42 2.85
CA ALA A 113 -2.28 12.54 3.79
C ALA A 113 -1.16 11.76 3.10
N ARG A 114 0.05 11.84 3.67
CA ARG A 114 1.22 11.08 3.26
C ARG A 114 1.48 9.96 4.26
N PHE A 115 1.27 8.72 3.85
CA PHE A 115 1.52 7.55 4.68
C PHE A 115 2.94 7.04 4.47
N ARG A 116 3.60 6.64 5.55
CA ARG A 116 4.91 6.00 5.47
C ARG A 116 4.75 4.50 5.31
N GLY A 117 5.62 3.92 4.50
CA GLY A 117 5.69 2.49 4.28
C GLY A 117 7.10 2.04 3.96
N SER A 118 7.25 0.72 3.82
CA SER A 118 8.47 0.11 3.31
C SER A 118 8.15 -0.99 2.32
N VAL A 119 9.11 -1.28 1.44
CA VAL A 119 8.98 -2.40 0.50
C VAL A 119 9.03 -3.71 1.28
N ALA A 120 7.92 -4.43 1.33
CA ALA A 120 7.84 -5.72 2.00
C ALA A 120 8.50 -6.82 1.15
N ARG A 121 8.19 -6.85 -0.15
CA ARG A 121 8.79 -7.80 -1.11
C ARG A 121 8.59 -7.38 -2.55
N VAL A 122 9.54 -7.76 -3.39
CA VAL A 122 9.43 -7.67 -4.85
C VAL A 122 9.07 -9.07 -5.36
N VAL A 123 7.96 -9.19 -6.11
CA VAL A 123 7.56 -10.48 -6.70
C VAL A 123 8.54 -10.81 -7.83
N PRO A 124 9.24 -11.96 -7.82
CA PRO A 124 10.25 -12.28 -8.83
C PRO A 124 9.62 -12.79 -10.13
N THR A 125 8.59 -12.09 -10.61
CA THR A 125 7.86 -12.42 -11.84
C THR A 125 7.47 -11.13 -12.52
N VAL A 126 7.82 -11.03 -13.81
CA VAL A 126 7.50 -9.89 -14.66
C VAL A 126 6.16 -10.15 -15.35
N ASP A 127 5.25 -9.19 -15.27
CA ASP A 127 4.08 -9.17 -16.13
C ASP A 127 4.51 -8.67 -17.52
N ARG A 128 4.59 -9.60 -18.48
CA ARG A 128 5.03 -9.29 -19.86
C ARG A 128 4.06 -8.37 -20.60
N ALA A 129 2.78 -8.34 -20.24
CA ALA A 129 1.81 -7.46 -20.89
C ALA A 129 2.02 -6.00 -20.49
N LYS A 130 2.47 -5.76 -19.26
CA LYS A 130 2.70 -4.42 -18.70
C LYS A 130 4.17 -3.99 -18.67
N ALA A 131 5.11 -4.93 -18.82
CA ALA A 131 6.55 -4.73 -18.58
C ALA A 131 6.83 -4.20 -17.15
N THR A 132 6.07 -4.68 -16.17
CA THR A 132 6.17 -4.30 -14.75
C THR A 132 6.43 -5.50 -13.87
N VAL A 133 7.03 -5.22 -12.72
CA VAL A 133 7.22 -6.14 -11.60
C VAL A 133 6.36 -5.67 -10.45
N VAL A 134 5.50 -6.55 -9.94
CA VAL A 134 4.64 -6.25 -8.80
C VAL A 134 5.49 -6.18 -7.54
N THR A 135 5.43 -5.04 -6.87
CA THR A 135 6.12 -4.81 -5.59
C THR A 135 5.07 -4.62 -4.50
N LYS A 136 5.15 -5.44 -3.45
CA LYS A 136 4.29 -5.32 -2.28
C LYS A 136 4.94 -4.38 -1.27
N ILE A 137 4.15 -3.44 -0.80
CA ILE A 137 4.57 -2.39 0.13
C ILE A 137 3.70 -2.50 1.38
N ARG A 138 4.35 -2.53 2.54
CA ARG A 138 3.66 -2.49 3.83
C ARG A 138 3.54 -1.06 4.31
N PHE A 139 2.43 -0.74 4.96
CA PHE A 139 2.33 0.49 5.74
C PHE A 139 3.12 0.33 7.04
N GLU A 140 3.77 1.40 7.50
CA GLU A 140 4.35 1.45 8.85
C GLU A 140 3.26 1.60 9.91
N LYS A 141 2.23 2.39 9.58
CA LYS A 141 1.04 2.60 10.42
C LYS A 141 -0.19 2.62 9.55
N ILE A 142 -1.12 1.72 9.82
CA ILE A 142 -2.42 1.67 9.15
C ILE A 142 -3.37 2.65 9.83
N ASP A 143 -4.01 3.49 9.03
CA ASP A 143 -5.07 4.41 9.45
C ASP A 143 -6.43 3.77 9.14
N ALA A 144 -7.41 3.93 10.02
CA ALA A 144 -8.74 3.34 9.87
C ALA A 144 -9.50 3.83 8.63
N ARG A 145 -9.07 4.96 8.04
CA ARG A 145 -9.64 5.52 6.80
C ARG A 145 -9.15 4.81 5.53
N ILE A 146 -8.11 3.98 5.63
CA ILE A 146 -7.59 3.22 4.50
C ILE A 146 -8.52 2.04 4.26
N LEU A 147 -9.07 1.95 3.04
CA LEU A 147 -9.91 0.83 2.62
C LEU A 147 -9.20 0.02 1.53
N PRO A 148 -9.51 -1.29 1.42
CA PRO A 148 -9.08 -2.11 0.29
C PRO A 148 -9.54 -1.52 -1.05
N GLU A 149 -8.86 -1.88 -2.13
CA GLU A 149 -9.15 -1.44 -3.50
C GLU A 149 -9.00 0.08 -3.75
N MET A 150 -8.44 0.84 -2.80
CA MET A 150 -8.09 2.24 -3.03
C MET A 150 -6.86 2.37 -3.92
N SER A 151 -6.90 3.30 -4.87
CA SER A 151 -5.73 3.69 -5.67
C SER A 151 -4.69 4.40 -4.82
N ALA A 152 -3.44 3.99 -4.95
CA ALA A 152 -2.30 4.55 -4.24
C ALA A 152 -1.19 4.96 -5.21
N LYS A 153 -0.57 6.10 -4.94
CA LYS A 153 0.67 6.55 -5.57
C LYS A 153 1.81 6.30 -4.60
N VAL A 154 2.87 5.65 -5.09
CA VAL A 154 4.03 5.28 -4.29
C VAL A 154 5.25 6.01 -4.82
N ASN A 155 5.89 6.76 -3.92
CA ASN A 155 7.19 7.38 -4.17
C ASN A 155 8.26 6.58 -3.43
N PHE A 156 9.20 5.99 -4.18
CA PHE A 156 10.33 5.28 -3.61
C PHE A 156 11.41 6.28 -3.19
N LEU A 157 11.78 6.27 -1.91
CA LEU A 157 12.70 7.25 -1.35
C LEU A 157 14.11 6.67 -1.25
N SER A 158 15.13 7.46 -1.59
CA SER A 158 16.53 7.08 -1.39
C SER A 158 16.95 7.11 0.09
N GLN A 159 16.23 7.88 0.91
CA GLN A 159 16.43 8.01 2.35
C GLN A 159 15.05 8.06 3.04
N PRO A 160 14.93 7.59 4.30
CA PRO A 160 13.67 7.67 5.04
C PRO A 160 13.20 9.12 5.19
N ALA A 161 11.90 9.37 4.97
CA ALA A 161 11.30 10.67 5.21
C ALA A 161 11.28 10.98 6.70
N SER A 162 11.84 12.13 7.10
CA SER A 162 11.79 12.62 8.47
C SER A 162 10.45 13.30 8.76
N ASP A 163 10.13 13.52 10.05
CA ASP A 163 8.92 14.26 10.44
C ASP A 163 8.95 15.70 9.92
N ALA A 164 10.15 16.29 9.79
CA ALA A 164 10.34 17.62 9.20
C ALA A 164 10.07 17.68 7.69
N ASP A 165 9.97 16.54 7.00
CA ASP A 165 9.65 16.48 5.57
C ASP A 165 8.13 16.44 5.32
N GLN A 166 7.35 16.12 6.36
CA GLN A 166 5.88 16.09 6.32
C GLN A 166 5.27 17.47 6.59
N THR A 167 6.03 18.40 7.17
CA THR A 167 5.57 19.76 7.44
C THR A 167 5.73 20.64 6.21
N PRO A 168 4.69 21.40 5.81
CA PRO A 168 4.84 22.42 4.78
C PRO A 168 5.91 23.44 5.18
N VAL A 169 6.88 23.66 4.30
CA VAL A 169 7.95 24.64 4.50
C VAL A 169 7.95 25.66 3.38
N VAL A 170 8.36 26.89 3.69
CA VAL A 170 8.53 27.94 2.69
C VAL A 170 9.88 27.73 2.02
N ALA A 171 9.86 27.43 0.73
CA ALA A 171 11.06 27.28 -0.07
C ALA A 171 11.02 28.22 -1.27
N VAL A 172 12.18 28.77 -1.64
CA VAL A 172 12.32 29.71 -2.75
C VAL A 172 13.33 29.19 -3.75
N ASN A 173 13.26 29.68 -4.98
CA ASN A 173 14.31 29.40 -5.95
C ASN A 173 15.64 30.02 -5.45
N PRO A 174 16.76 29.27 -5.40
CA PRO A 174 18.05 29.79 -4.96
C PRO A 174 18.49 31.05 -5.70
N ARG A 175 18.06 31.25 -6.95
CA ARG A 175 18.36 32.45 -7.75
C ARG A 175 17.64 33.72 -7.27
N ALA A 176 16.61 33.61 -6.45
CA ALA A 176 15.96 34.77 -5.84
C ALA A 176 16.72 35.30 -4.61
N ILE A 177 17.66 34.51 -4.08
CA ILE A 177 18.43 34.81 -2.89
C ILE A 177 19.67 35.59 -3.30
N THR A 178 19.88 36.75 -2.70
CA THR A 178 21.08 37.56 -2.90
C THR A 178 21.68 37.95 -1.55
N GLU A 179 22.93 38.37 -1.56
CA GLU A 179 23.62 38.81 -0.36
C GLU A 179 23.77 40.32 -0.38
N ARG A 180 23.26 40.97 0.67
CA ARG A 180 23.34 42.42 0.85
C ARG A 180 23.90 42.70 2.24
N ALA A 181 24.97 43.50 2.30
CA ALA A 181 25.61 43.87 3.56
C ALA A 181 25.90 42.66 4.48
N GLY A 182 26.35 41.53 3.91
CA GLY A 182 26.70 40.31 4.63
C GLY A 182 25.51 39.45 5.09
N SER A 183 24.27 39.82 4.74
CA SER A 183 23.06 39.05 5.05
C SER A 183 22.39 38.53 3.79
N LYS A 184 21.84 37.31 3.83
CA LYS A 184 21.02 36.76 2.74
C LYS A 184 19.65 37.42 2.78
N VAL A 185 19.23 37.97 1.64
CA VAL A 185 17.95 38.67 1.49
C VAL A 185 17.25 38.18 0.23
N VAL A 186 15.93 38.26 0.26
CA VAL A 186 15.08 38.14 -0.93
C VAL A 186 14.32 39.44 -1.14
N PHE A 187 14.02 39.78 -2.39
CA PHE A 187 13.21 40.95 -2.71
C PHE A 187 11.77 40.52 -2.95
N ARG A 188 10.88 40.90 -2.04
CA ARG A 188 9.44 40.67 -2.13
C ARG A 188 8.77 41.81 -2.85
N LEU A 189 7.86 41.50 -3.77
CA LEU A 189 7.03 42.50 -4.43
C LEU A 189 5.87 42.92 -3.52
N VAL A 190 5.76 44.22 -3.25
CA VAL A 190 4.65 44.87 -2.55
C VAL A 190 4.08 45.95 -3.47
N GLY A 191 2.96 45.64 -4.12
CA GLY A 191 2.39 46.47 -5.19
C GLY A 191 3.33 46.53 -6.40
N GLU A 192 3.81 47.73 -6.72
CA GLU A 192 4.78 47.98 -7.80
C GLU A 192 6.22 48.17 -7.28
N THR A 193 6.45 47.98 -5.98
CA THR A 193 7.75 48.20 -5.34
C THR A 193 8.31 46.91 -4.73
N VAL A 194 9.62 46.86 -4.49
CA VAL A 194 10.26 45.72 -3.84
C VAL A 194 10.72 46.03 -2.43
N GLU A 195 10.51 45.10 -1.51
CA GLU A 195 10.99 45.14 -0.13
C GLU A 195 12.09 44.10 0.05
N ALA A 196 13.20 44.47 0.68
CA ALA A 196 14.26 43.53 1.03
C ALA A 196 13.92 42.83 2.35
N VAL A 197 13.65 41.53 2.28
CA VAL A 197 13.33 40.70 3.45
C VAL A 197 14.56 39.86 3.80
N PRO A 198 15.14 40.00 5.02
CA PRO A 198 16.22 39.13 5.46
C PRO A 198 15.70 37.71 5.67
N VAL A 199 16.47 36.72 5.23
CA VAL A 199 16.08 35.31 5.31
C VAL A 199 17.21 34.45 5.86
N THR A 200 16.85 33.43 6.63
CA THR A 200 17.79 32.39 7.05
C THR A 200 17.61 31.17 6.16
N LEU A 201 18.72 30.64 5.63
CA LEU A 201 18.68 29.49 4.74
C LEU A 201 18.58 28.20 5.57
N GLY A 202 17.58 27.38 5.25
CA GLY A 202 17.39 26.03 5.77
C GLY A 202 18.01 24.97 4.87
N ARG A 203 17.35 23.81 4.76
CA ARG A 203 17.83 22.68 3.95
C ARG A 203 17.63 22.95 2.46
N LYS A 204 18.40 22.25 1.63
CA LYS A 204 18.21 22.26 0.17
C LYS A 204 17.21 21.17 -0.22
N LEU A 205 16.12 21.55 -0.86
CA LEU A 205 15.00 20.71 -1.27
C LEU A 205 15.01 20.56 -2.80
N GLY A 206 15.96 19.76 -3.31
CA GLY A 206 16.19 19.64 -4.76
C GLY A 206 16.66 20.96 -5.37
N ASP A 207 15.82 21.57 -6.20
CA ASP A 207 16.07 22.87 -6.86
C ASP A 207 15.58 24.06 -6.03
N ALA A 208 14.95 23.83 -4.88
CA ALA A 208 14.48 24.85 -3.97
C ALA A 208 15.37 24.96 -2.73
N GLN A 209 15.42 26.14 -2.14
CA GLN A 209 16.11 26.43 -0.89
C GLN A 209 15.06 26.74 0.18
N GLU A 210 15.01 25.92 1.23
CA GLU A 210 14.15 26.17 2.40
C GLU A 210 14.58 27.46 3.08
N LEU A 211 13.61 28.21 3.60
CA LEU A 211 13.82 29.39 4.43
C LEU A 211 13.32 29.13 5.84
N THR A 212 14.21 29.25 6.82
CA THR A 212 13.89 29.04 8.24
C THR A 212 13.64 30.38 8.91
N GLY A 213 12.57 30.50 9.71
CA GLY A 213 12.27 31.71 10.47
C GLY A 213 12.04 32.97 9.63
N SER A 214 11.68 32.80 8.36
CA SER A 214 11.37 33.90 7.44
C SER A 214 9.94 34.41 7.67
N PRO A 215 9.68 35.73 7.62
CA PRO A 215 8.33 36.27 7.71
C PRO A 215 7.51 36.11 6.42
N LEU A 216 8.06 35.45 5.39
CA LEU A 216 7.41 35.26 4.09
C LEU A 216 6.31 34.21 4.18
N GLN A 217 5.14 34.52 3.60
CA GLN A 217 4.03 33.59 3.49
C GLN A 217 3.96 32.92 2.11
N PRO A 218 3.35 31.72 2.03
CA PRO A 218 3.04 31.09 0.74
C PRO A 218 2.22 32.02 -0.17
N GLY A 219 2.61 32.12 -1.45
CA GLY A 219 1.92 32.95 -2.45
C GLY A 219 2.54 34.34 -2.68
N GLU A 220 3.52 34.74 -1.88
CA GLU A 220 4.25 35.99 -2.10
C GLU A 220 5.12 35.93 -3.36
N ARG A 221 5.13 37.02 -4.13
CA ARG A 221 5.93 37.13 -5.36
C ARG A 221 7.32 37.67 -5.03
N LEU A 222 8.35 36.94 -5.44
CA LEU A 222 9.74 37.32 -5.24
C LEU A 222 10.41 37.64 -6.58
N VAL A 223 11.39 38.55 -6.54
CA VAL A 223 12.22 38.87 -7.71
C VAL A 223 13.21 37.73 -7.95
N LEU A 224 13.17 37.17 -9.16
CA LEU A 224 14.15 36.20 -9.63
C LEU A 224 15.41 36.92 -10.12
N ALA A 225 16.59 36.46 -9.68
CA ALA A 225 17.89 37.01 -10.08
C ALA A 225 17.99 38.55 -9.93
N PRO A 226 17.81 39.11 -8.72
CA PRO A 226 17.91 40.54 -8.49
C PRO A 226 19.31 41.05 -8.86
N THR A 227 19.38 42.13 -9.64
CA THR A 227 20.64 42.77 -10.03
C THR A 227 21.25 43.54 -8.86
N GLU A 228 22.56 43.79 -8.87
CA GLU A 228 23.23 44.56 -7.82
C GLU A 228 22.66 45.96 -7.64
N ARG A 229 22.03 46.53 -8.67
CA ARG A 229 21.41 47.86 -8.65
C ARG A 229 20.02 47.90 -8.01
N LEU A 230 19.38 46.75 -7.79
CA LEU A 230 18.05 46.70 -7.19
C LEU A 230 18.14 46.96 -5.68
N ALA A 231 17.60 48.11 -5.26
CA ALA A 231 17.48 48.51 -3.86
C ALA A 231 16.04 48.35 -3.35
N ALA A 232 15.87 48.28 -2.02
CA ALA A 232 14.54 48.31 -1.42
C ALA A 232 13.81 49.61 -1.77
N GLY A 233 12.51 49.53 -2.05
CA GLY A 233 11.66 50.62 -2.53
C GLY A 233 11.74 50.88 -4.03
N ALA A 234 12.58 50.16 -4.79
CA ALA A 234 12.64 50.32 -6.23
C ALA A 234 11.33 49.90 -6.91
N SER A 235 10.85 50.70 -7.85
CA SER A 235 9.71 50.35 -8.69
C SER A 235 10.14 49.29 -9.71
N VAL A 236 9.36 48.22 -9.81
CA VAL A 236 9.60 47.11 -10.74
C VAL A 236 8.35 46.80 -11.52
N VAL A 237 8.51 46.55 -12.81
CA VAL A 237 7.44 46.02 -13.66
C VAL A 237 7.55 44.51 -13.65
N VAL A 238 6.47 43.83 -13.30
CA VAL A 238 6.40 42.37 -13.41
C VAL A 238 6.44 42.03 -14.89
N SER A 239 7.58 41.53 -15.36
CA SER A 239 7.68 40.95 -16.70
C SER A 239 6.84 39.67 -16.70
N GLY A 240 5.61 39.79 -17.18
CA GLY A 240 4.72 38.65 -17.37
C GLY A 240 5.38 37.67 -18.34
N LYS A 241 5.41 36.40 -17.95
CA LYS A 241 5.42 35.33 -18.94
C LYS A 241 3.98 35.08 -19.36
#